data_AF-A0A526YWY5-F1
#
_entry.id   AF-A0A526YWY5-F1
#
_cell.length_a   1.000
_cell.length_b   1.000
_cell.length_c   1.000
_cell.angle_alpha   90.00
_cell.angle_beta   90.00
_cell.angle_gamma   90.00
#
_symmetry.space_group_name_H-M   'P 1'
#
loop_
_entity.id
_entity.type
_entity.pdbx_description
1 polymer ?
#
loop_
_entity_poly.entity_id
_entity_poly.type
_entity_poly.pdbx_seq_one_letter_code
_entity_poly.pdbx_strand_id
1 'polypeptide(L)' 'MSGTSNFIFLAVHDAKLVTLGGQAERYFRDDPSTAIVKLRQFAELMAKLIAARHAAYRGERETFEETLRRLSYE' A
#
# COMPACT_ATOMS: atom_id res chain seq x y z
N MET A 1 -24.70 -4.79 -1.58
CA MET A 1 -24.04 -4.68 -2.89
C MET A 1 -22.54 -4.66 -2.65
N SER A 2 -21.82 -5.75 -2.89
CA SER A 2 -20.36 -5.69 -2.89
C SER A 2 -19.95 -5.20 -4.27
N GLY A 3 -19.85 -3.88 -4.43
CA GLY A 3 -19.21 -3.29 -5.61
C GLY A 3 -17.77 -3.76 -5.71
N THR A 4 -17.22 -3.75 -6.92
CA THR A 4 -15.77 -3.88 -7.12
C THR A 4 -15.05 -2.82 -6.30
N SER A 5 -14.02 -3.19 -5.53
CA SER A 5 -13.21 -2.23 -4.76
C SER A 5 -12.66 -1.13 -5.67
N ASN A 6 -12.58 0.13 -5.19
CA ASN A 6 -12.02 1.20 -6.02
C ASN A 6 -10.52 0.99 -6.30
N PHE A 7 -9.87 0.04 -5.61
CA PHE A 7 -8.47 -0.32 -5.80
C PHE A 7 -8.25 -1.44 -6.83
N ILE A 8 -9.30 -1.96 -7.48
CA ILE A 8 -9.19 -3.12 -8.40
C ILE A 8 -8.20 -2.90 -9.55
N PHE A 9 -8.02 -1.65 -9.99
CA PHE A 9 -7.07 -1.30 -11.05
C PHE A 9 -5.61 -1.63 -10.68
N LEU A 10 -5.28 -1.74 -9.39
CA LEU A 10 -3.94 -2.09 -8.91
C LEU A 10 -3.62 -3.59 -9.03
N ALA A 11 -4.58 -4.43 -9.43
CA ALA A 11 -4.37 -5.87 -9.60
C ALA A 11 -3.25 -6.20 -10.59
N VAL A 12 -3.02 -5.32 -11.58
CA VAL A 12 -1.93 -5.46 -12.56
C VAL A 12 -0.54 -5.24 -11.94
N HIS A 13 -0.47 -4.63 -10.76
CA HIS A 13 0.77 -4.35 -10.05
C HIS A 13 0.99 -5.33 -8.90
N ASP A 14 -0.02 -5.52 -8.03
CA ASP A 14 0.01 -6.49 -6.93
C ASP A 14 -1.40 -6.71 -6.36
N ALA A 15 -1.84 -7.97 -6.26
CA ALA A 15 -3.15 -8.32 -5.70
C ALA A 15 -3.33 -7.93 -4.21
N LYS A 16 -2.24 -7.83 -3.44
CA LYS A 16 -2.26 -7.38 -2.04
C LYS A 16 -2.61 -5.90 -1.92
N LEU A 17 -2.26 -5.06 -2.91
CA LEU A 17 -2.67 -3.65 -2.93
C LEU A 17 -4.20 -3.54 -3.02
N VAL A 18 -4.83 -4.37 -3.86
CA VAL A 18 -6.29 -4.45 -3.97
C VAL A 18 -6.90 -4.89 -2.66
N THR A 19 -6.31 -5.89 -2.01
CA THR A 19 -6.81 -6.42 -0.73
C THR A 19 -6.73 -5.38 0.39
N LEU A 20 -5.58 -4.71 0.55
CA LEU A 20 -5.39 -3.70 1.59
C LEU A 20 -6.26 -2.47 1.36
N GLY A 21 -6.36 -2.00 0.11
CA GLY A 21 -7.24 -0.89 -0.27
C GLY A 21 -8.72 -1.22 -0.05
N GLY A 22 -9.18 -2.39 -0.51
CA GLY A 22 -10.56 -2.83 -0.29
C GLY A 22 -10.90 -3.06 1.19
N GLN A 23 -9.94 -3.50 2.00
CA GLN A 23 -10.11 -3.55 3.46
C GLN A 23 -10.24 -2.14 4.04
N ALA A 24 -9.38 -1.20 3.64
CA ALA A 24 -9.49 0.19 4.10
C ALA A 24 -10.84 0.82 3.75
N GLU A 25 -11.35 0.59 2.53
CA GLU A 25 -12.69 1.04 2.11
C GLU A 25 -13.80 0.48 2.99
N ARG A 26 -13.73 -0.82 3.27
CA ARG A 26 -14.73 -1.50 4.09
C ARG A 26 -14.73 -0.99 5.53
N TYR A 27 -13.55 -0.82 6.11
CA TYR A 27 -13.43 -0.39 7.51
C TYR A 27 -13.63 1.12 7.67
N PHE A 28 -13.54 1.93 6.61
CA PHE A 28 -13.62 3.39 6.71
C PHE A 28 -14.84 3.90 7.52
N ARG A 29 -16.00 3.27 7.35
CA ARG A 29 -17.24 3.67 8.06
C ARG A 29 -17.35 3.06 9.44
N ASP A 30 -17.05 1.76 9.56
CA ASP A 30 -17.40 0.97 10.74
C ASP A 30 -16.25 0.90 11.76
N ASP A 31 -15.00 1.01 11.32
CA ASP A 31 -13.80 1.07 12.15
C ASP A 31 -12.69 1.92 11.47
N PRO A 32 -12.77 3.26 11.62
CA PRO A 32 -11.80 4.17 11.01
C PRO A 32 -10.36 3.92 11.45
N SER A 33 -10.15 3.41 12.66
CA SER A 33 -8.82 3.12 13.19
C SER A 33 -8.16 1.97 12.43
N THR A 34 -8.90 0.89 12.19
CA THR A 34 -8.44 -0.21 11.33
C THR A 34 -8.24 0.26 9.90
N ALA A 35 -9.11 1.13 9.36
CA ALA A 35 -8.94 1.67 8.02
C ALA A 35 -7.60 2.41 7.85
N ILE A 36 -7.22 3.24 8.83
CA ILE A 36 -5.91 3.95 8.82
C ILE A 36 -4.76 2.95 8.83
N VAL A 37 -4.82 1.90 9.65
CA VAL A 37 -3.77 0.86 9.68
C VAL A 37 -3.68 0.16 8.32
N LYS A 38 -4.81 -0.13 7.67
CA LYS A 38 -4.82 -0.73 6.32
C LYS A 38 -4.24 0.19 5.26
N LEU A 39 -4.55 1.49 5.31
CA LEU A 39 -3.95 2.48 4.42
C LEU A 39 -2.44 2.61 4.64
N ARG A 40 -1.97 2.53 5.89
CA ARG A 40 -0.53 2.51 6.17
C ARG A 40 0.13 1.27 5.57
N GLN A 41 -0.42 0.08 5.79
CA GLN A 41 0.09 -1.16 5.19
C GLN A 41 0.10 -1.08 3.65
N PHE A 42 -0.95 -0.51 3.07
CA PHE A 42 -1.06 -0.26 1.63
C PHE A 42 0.07 0.64 1.13
N ALA A 43 0.29 1.79 1.79
CA ALA A 43 1.32 2.74 1.41
C ALA A 43 2.74 2.16 1.55
N GLU A 44 2.98 1.39 2.62
CA GLU A 44 4.25 0.67 2.84
C GLU A 44 4.54 -0.33 1.72
N LEU A 45 3.55 -1.13 1.32
CA LEU A 45 3.69 -2.07 0.22
C LEU A 45 3.93 -1.34 -1.11
N MET A 46 3.16 -0.28 -1.39
CA MET A 46 3.30 0.50 -2.61
C MET A 46 4.71 1.10 -2.74
N ALA A 47 5.23 1.71 -1.68
CA ALA A 47 6.60 2.26 -1.68
C ALA A 47 7.66 1.17 -1.91
N LYS A 48 7.50 -0.01 -1.31
CA LYS A 48 8.41 -1.15 -1.54
C LYS A 48 8.37 -1.62 -3.00
N LEU A 49 7.18 -1.73 -3.60
CA LEU A 49 7.03 -2.12 -5.00
C LEU A 49 7.65 -1.09 -5.95
N ILE A 50 7.45 0.20 -5.70
CA ILE A 50 8.09 1.28 -6.47
C ILE A 50 9.61 1.19 -6.32
N ALA A 51 10.13 1.10 -5.10
CA ALA A 51 11.56 0.95 -4.85
C ALA A 51 12.16 -0.29 -5.54
N ALA A 52 11.45 -1.41 -5.55
CA ALA A 52 11.91 -2.63 -6.22
C ALA A 52 11.99 -2.45 -7.74
N ARG A 53 11.01 -1.78 -8.35
CA ARG A 53 11.03 -1.48 -9.79
C ARG A 53 12.15 -0.52 -10.19
N HIS A 54 12.59 0.35 -9.28
CA HIS A 54 13.69 1.28 -9.50
C HIS A 54 15.06 0.73 -9.04
N ALA A 55 15.16 -0.57 -8.75
CA ALA A 55 16.39 -1.22 -8.24
C ALA A 55 16.98 -0.58 -6.97
N ALA A 56 16.14 0.12 -6.20
CA ALA A 56 16.54 0.88 -5.04
C ALA A 56 16.08 0.21 -3.72
N TYR A 57 15.33 -0.89 -3.79
CA TYR A 57 14.88 -1.67 -2.62
C TYR A 57 16.04 -2.34 -1.87
N ARG A 58 16.13 -2.10 -0.55
CA ARG A 58 17.24 -2.60 0.30
C ARG A 58 16.87 -3.79 1.19
N GLY A 59 15.65 -4.31 1.08
CA GLY A 59 15.20 -5.52 1.80
C GLY A 59 14.27 -5.25 2.98
N GLU A 60 13.96 -6.30 3.74
CA GLU A 60 12.88 -6.32 4.75
C GLU A 60 13.16 -5.49 6.02
N ARG A 61 14.43 -5.15 6.28
CA ARG A 61 14.82 -4.35 7.45
C ARG A 61 14.68 -2.85 7.23
N GLU A 62 14.40 -2.40 6.01
CA GLU A 62 14.20 -0.98 5.68
C GLU A 62 12.83 -0.53 6.22
N THR A 63 12.83 0.55 7.00
CA THR A 63 11.61 1.18 7.49
C THR A 63 10.86 1.87 6.35
N PHE A 64 9.58 2.16 6.59
CA PHE A 64 8.77 2.90 5.61
C PHE A 64 9.35 4.29 5.31
N GLU A 65 9.78 5.00 6.35
CA GLU A 65 10.34 6.35 6.22
C GLU A 65 11.64 6.35 5.40
N GLU A 66 12.54 5.40 5.66
CA GLU A 66 13.78 5.25 4.88
C GLU A 66 13.49 5.00 3.40
N THR A 67 12.52 4.11 3.12
CA THR A 67 12.07 3.82 1.75
C THR A 67 11.55 5.09 1.07
N LEU A 68 10.71 5.86 1.76
CA LEU A 68 10.14 7.11 1.22
C LEU A 68 11.19 8.19 0.99
N ARG A 69 12.10 8.39 1.96
CA ARG A 69 13.20 9.36 1.82
C ARG A 69 14.00 9.06 0.57
N ARG A 70 14.39 7.80 0.36
CA ARG A 70 15.16 7.41 -0.82
C ARG A 70 14.40 7.67 -2.12
N LEU A 71 13.11 7.35 -2.18
CA LEU A 71 12.27 7.63 -3.36
C LEU A 71 12.05 9.13 -3.60
N SER A 72 12.24 9.98 -2.59
CA SER A 72 12.07 11.44 -2.69
C SER A 72 13.31 12.19 -3.19
N TYR A 73 14.48 11.55 -3.18
CA TYR A 73 15.76 12.17 -3.59
C TYR A 73 16.21 11.74 -5.00
N GLU A 74 15.34 11.05 -5.75
CA GLU A 74 15.43 10.85 -7.21
C GLU A 74 14.53 11.86 -7.93
#